data_AF-A0A0W1R7W7-F1
#
_entry.id   AF-A0A0W1R7W7-F1
#
_cell.length_a   1.000
_cell.length_b   1.000
_cell.length_c   1.000
_cell.angle_alpha   90.00
_cell.angle_beta   90.00
_cell.angle_gamma   90.00
#
_symmetry.space_group_name_H-M   'P 1'
#
loop_
_entity.id
_entity.type
_entity.pdbx_description
1 polymer ?
#
loop_
_entity_poly.entity_id
_entity_poly.type
_entity_poly.pdbx_seq_one_letter_code
_entity_poly.pdbx_strand_id
1 'polypeptide(L)' 'MDFGIVLIGVVVLSFGAVAHIFPHRIRSFQSPRQWQKNPEKAKQRQETYGRILGSVLVTVGALLVFGGLVV' A
#
# COMPACT_ATOMS: atom_id res chain seq x y z
N MET A 1 1.30 18.49 19.40
CA MET A 1 0.55 18.22 18.16
C MET A 1 1.31 18.81 16.99
N ASP A 2 2.05 17.96 16.30
CA ASP A 2 2.80 18.28 15.08
C ASP A 2 1.95 18.02 13.84
N PHE A 3 1.43 19.10 13.26
CA PHE A 3 0.62 19.06 12.04
C PHE A 3 1.35 18.48 10.82
N GLY A 4 2.68 18.62 10.74
CA GLY A 4 3.47 18.09 9.63
C GLY A 4 3.48 16.57 9.63
N ILE A 5 3.72 15.97 10.80
CA ILE A 5 3.71 14.51 10.99
C ILE A 5 2.30 13.95 10.75
N VAL A 6 1.27 14.63 11.27
CA VAL A 6 -0.14 14.23 11.03
C VAL A 6 -0.47 14.27 9.54
N LEU A 7 -0.10 15.34 8.83
CA LEU A 7 -0.37 15.45 7.39
C LEU A 7 0.32 14.34 6.59
N ILE A 8 1.60 14.06 6.87
CA ILE A 8 2.33 12.95 6.23
C ILE A 8 1.62 11.62 6.54
N GLY A 9 1.23 11.40 7.79
CA GLY A 9 0.50 10.21 8.21
C GLY A 9 -0.80 10.02 7.42
N VAL A 10 -1.61 11.07 7.28
CA VAL A 10 -2.87 11.05 6.50
C VAL A 10 -2.62 10.72 5.03
N VAL A 11 -1.59 11.32 4.42
CA VAL A 11 -1.23 11.04 3.02
C VAL A 11 -0.82 9.57 2.85
N VAL A 12 0.04 9.06 3.73
CA VAL A 12 0.50 7.66 3.70
C VAL A 12 -0.66 6.69 3.93
N LEU A 13 -1.55 6.99 4.88
CA LEU A 13 -2.73 6.18 5.18
C LEU A 13 -3.69 6.14 3.97
N SER A 14 -3.90 7.28 3.31
CA SER A 14 -4.70 7.38 2.09
C SER A 14 -4.10 6.56 0.94
N PHE A 15 -2.78 6.63 0.75
CA PHE A 15 -2.07 5.80 -0.24
C PHE A 15 -2.19 4.31 0.07
N GLY A 16 -2.07 3.92 1.33
CA GLY A 16 -2.25 2.54 1.78
C GLY A 16 -3.67 2.03 1.54
N ALA A 17 -4.69 2.85 1.83
CA ALA A 17 -6.09 2.50 1.59
C ALA A 17 -6.37 2.32 0.10
N VAL A 18 -5.89 3.22 -0.76
CA VAL A 18 -6.01 3.10 -2.22
C VAL A 18 -5.30 1.85 -2.74
N ALA A 19 -4.09 1.56 -2.24
CA ALA A 19 -3.34 0.36 -2.56
C ALA A 19 -4.08 -0.93 -2.17
N HIS A 20 -4.78 -0.92 -1.02
CA HIS A 20 -5.53 -2.06 -0.52
C HIS A 20 -6.84 -2.30 -1.30
N ILE A 21 -7.54 -1.22 -1.68
CA ILE A 21 -8.79 -1.28 -2.46
C ILE A 21 -8.51 -1.59 -3.94
N PHE A 22 -7.45 -1.02 -4.50
CA PHE A 22 -7.08 -1.16 -5.91
C PHE A 22 -5.69 -1.79 -6.09
N PRO A 23 -5.46 -3.02 -5.59
CA PRO A 23 -4.14 -3.66 -5.66
C PRO A 23 -3.67 -3.90 -7.10
N HIS A 24 -4.61 -3.97 -8.05
CA HIS A 24 -4.37 -4.09 -9.48
C HIS A 24 -3.68 -2.86 -10.11
N ARG A 25 -3.81 -1.67 -9.51
CA ARG A 25 -3.15 -0.45 -10.00
C ARG A 25 -1.68 -0.37 -9.61
N ILE A 26 -1.24 -1.15 -8.64
CA ILE A 26 0.17 -1.28 -8.29
C ILE A 26 0.82 -2.08 -9.40
N ARG A 27 1.56 -1.38 -10.27
CA ARG A 27 2.12 -1.95 -11.50
C ARG A 27 3.03 -3.14 -11.15
N SER A 28 2.82 -4.22 -11.88
CA SER A 28 3.45 -5.54 -11.72
C SER A 28 4.93 -5.49 -11.31
N PHE A 29 5.22 -6.01 -10.11
CA PHE A 29 6.57 -6.47 -9.71
C PHE A 29 6.98 -7.78 -10.39
N GLN A 30 6.06 -8.46 -11.10
CA GLN A 30 6.32 -9.71 -11.82
C GLN A 30 6.89 -9.43 -13.21
N SER A 31 7.86 -10.23 -13.61
CA SER A 31 8.48 -10.11 -14.94
C SER A 31 7.49 -10.45 -16.06
N PRO A 32 7.66 -9.88 -17.27
CA PRO A 32 6.81 -10.21 -18.42
C PRO A 32 6.78 -11.72 -18.75
N ARG A 33 7.90 -12.42 -18.50
CA ARG A 33 8.02 -13.88 -18.67
C ARG A 33 7.08 -14.67 -17.77
N GLN A 34 6.87 -14.22 -16.53
CA GLN A 34 5.96 -14.88 -15.59
C GLN A 34 4.50 -14.68 -15.99
N TRP A 35 4.16 -13.50 -16.51
CA TRP A 35 2.84 -13.22 -17.08
C TRP A 35 2.52 -14.09 -18.29
N GLN A 36 3.49 -14.37 -19.16
CA GLN A 36 3.30 -15.29 -20.29
C GLN A 36 3.16 -16.75 -19.88
N LYS A 37 3.95 -17.20 -18.89
CA LYS A 37 3.96 -18.62 -18.48
C LYS A 37 2.74 -18.99 -17.62
N ASN A 38 2.28 -18.09 -16.77
CA ASN A 38 1.19 -18.34 -15.83
C ASN A 38 0.49 -17.03 -15.43
N PRO A 39 -0.39 -16.48 -16.28
CA PRO A 39 -1.03 -15.18 -16.06
C PRO A 39 -1.91 -15.17 -14.80
N GLU A 40 -2.60 -16.27 -14.49
CA GLU A 40 -3.47 -16.36 -13.31
C GLU A 40 -2.68 -16.25 -11.99
N LYS A 41 -1.59 -17.01 -11.86
CA LYS A 41 -0.72 -16.93 -10.67
C LYS A 41 -0.02 -15.58 -10.56
N ALA A 42 0.37 -14.98 -11.68
CA ALA A 42 0.99 -13.65 -11.69
C ALA A 42 0.01 -12.59 -11.17
N LYS A 43 -1.25 -12.62 -11.64
CA LYS A 43 -2.33 -11.75 -11.17
C LYS A 43 -2.60 -11.94 -9.67
N GLN A 44 -2.78 -13.18 -9.21
CA GLN A 44 -3.05 -13.48 -7.81
C GLN A 44 -1.92 -13.02 -6.88
N ARG A 45 -0.66 -13.20 -7.30
CA ARG A 45 0.49 -12.66 -6.55
C ARG A 45 0.49 -11.14 -6.54
N GLN A 46 0.23 -10.47 -7.67
CA GLN A 46 0.17 -9.02 -7.69
C GLN A 46 -0.95 -8.48 -6.78
N GLU A 47 -2.12 -9.10 -6.78
CA GLU A 47 -3.22 -8.74 -5.88
C GLU A 47 -2.83 -8.92 -4.41
N THR A 48 -2.20 -10.05 -4.08
CA THR A 48 -1.76 -10.36 -2.71
C THR A 48 -0.71 -9.36 -2.23
N TYR A 49 0.32 -9.11 -3.04
CA TYR A 49 1.35 -8.14 -2.72
C TYR A 49 0.78 -6.72 -2.62
N GLY A 50 -0.12 -6.32 -3.53
CA GLY A 50 -0.77 -5.02 -3.46
C GLY A 50 -1.58 -4.83 -2.18
N ARG A 51 -2.31 -5.86 -1.75
CA ARG A 51 -3.04 -5.83 -0.47
C ARG A 51 -2.12 -5.74 0.73
N ILE A 52 -1.05 -6.56 0.77
CA ILE A 52 -0.06 -6.54 1.86
C ILE A 52 0.62 -5.17 1.95
N LEU A 53 1.07 -4.64 0.82
CA LEU A 53 1.70 -3.31 0.76
C LEU A 53 0.72 -2.23 1.24
N GLY A 54 -0.53 -2.29 0.79
CA GLY A 54 -1.60 -1.40 1.24
C GLY A 54 -1.81 -1.48 2.76
N SER A 55 -1.90 -2.69 3.32
CA SER A 55 -2.04 -2.89 4.77
C SER A 55 -0.86 -2.32 5.56
N VAL A 56 0.38 -2.52 5.09
CA VAL A 56 1.58 -1.95 5.73
C VAL A 56 1.53 -0.43 5.73
N LEU A 57 1.19 0.17 4.58
CA LEU A 57 1.08 1.63 4.47
C LEU A 57 -0.04 2.20 5.35
N VAL A 58 -1.18 1.53 5.46
CA VAL A 58 -2.25 1.93 6.40
C VAL A 58 -1.76 1.91 7.83
N THR A 59 -1.08 0.85 8.26
CA THR A 59 -0.53 0.74 9.61
C THR A 59 0.50 1.83 9.90
N VAL A 60 1.45 2.06 8.99
CA VAL A 60 2.47 3.12 9.13
C VAL A 60 1.82 4.50 9.16
N GLY A 61 0.86 4.76 8.27
CA GLY A 61 0.12 6.02 8.25
C GLY A 61 -0.63 6.27 9.56
N ALA A 62 -1.28 5.24 10.11
CA ALA A 62 -1.99 5.34 11.39
C ALA A 62 -1.04 5.62 12.56
N LEU A 63 0.13 4.97 12.60
CA LEU A 63 1.16 5.24 13.60
C LEU A 63 1.70 6.68 13.52
N LEU A 64 1.91 7.20 12.31
CA LEU A 64 2.34 8.58 12.10
C LEU A 64 1.27 9.58 12.55
N VAL A 65 0.00 9.37 12.19
CA VAL A 65 -1.10 10.21 12.65
C VAL A 65 -1.18 10.21 14.18
N PHE A 66 -1.14 9.03 14.80
CA PHE A 66 -1.19 8.93 16.26
C PHE A 66 0.03 9.60 16.91
N GLY A 67 1.23 9.33 16.40
CA GLY A 67 2.47 9.95 16.88
C GLY A 67 2.47 11.47 16.76
N GLY A 68 2.01 12.02 15.63
CA GLY A 68 1.90 13.48 15.43
C GLY A 68 0.78 14.14 16.24
N LEU A 69 -0.23 13.39 16.69
CA LEU A 69 -1.22 13.90 17.64
C LEU A 69 -0.66 13.94 19.07
N VAL A 70 0.16 12.96 19.44
CA VAL A 70 0.76 12.82 20.78
C VAL A 70 1.92 13.80 21.00
N VAL A 71 2.78 13.97 20.00
CA VAL A 71 3.92 14.91 20.00
C VAL A 71 3.43 16.28 19.56
#